data_AF-A0A938UQD2-F1
#
_entry.id   AF-A0A938UQD2-F1
#
_cell.length_a   1.000
_cell.length_b   1.000
_cell.length_c   1.000
_cell.angle_alpha   90.00
_cell.angle_beta   90.00
_cell.angle_gamma   90.00
#
_symmetry.space_group_name_H-M   'P 1'
#
loop_
_entity.id
_entity.type
_entity.pdbx_description
1 polymer ?
#
loop_
_entity_poly.entity_id
_entity_poly.type
_entity_poly.pdbx_seq_one_letter_code
_entity_poly.pdbx_strand_id
1 'polypeptide(L)'
;MAVNQTAAELPPGQSEAEASGLQTVPSSHVRPPRVLGCPVAMECRLDQVVRLGHGQAQALVVAEVLAFHIDEAVWDAKAGQIDASKLDPLSRLGGQWFGTLGEGIELPRPDWQASGFVARVAARSAEGG
;
A
#
# COMPACT_ATOMS: atom_id res chain seq x y z
N MET A 1 9.47 14.58 7.80
CA MET A 1 8.35 13.68 7.45
C MET A 1 8.38 12.49 8.41
N ALA A 2 7.32 12.29 9.20
CA ALA A 2 7.30 11.32 10.30
C ALA A 2 7.58 9.87 9.84
N VAL A 3 7.06 9.46 8.67
CA VAL A 3 7.35 8.15 8.04
C VAL A 3 8.84 7.86 7.91
N ASN A 4 9.67 8.86 7.60
CA ASN A 4 11.12 8.65 7.48
C ASN A 4 11.82 8.68 8.85
N GLN A 5 11.27 9.41 9.83
CA GLN A 5 11.81 9.46 11.19
C GLN A 5 11.64 8.13 11.92
N THR A 6 10.52 7.43 11.69
CA THR A 6 10.27 6.10 12.27
C THR A 6 11.17 5.00 11.72
N ALA A 7 12.03 5.29 10.74
CA ALA A 7 13.01 4.32 10.22
C ALA A 7 14.35 4.35 10.97
N ALA A 8 14.51 5.23 11.97
CA ALA A 8 15.70 5.26 12.81
C ALA A 8 15.84 3.96 13.62
N GLU A 9 17.06 3.47 13.79
CA GLU A 9 17.35 2.28 14.60
C GLU A 9 17.22 2.61 16.09
N LEU A 10 16.03 2.42 16.65
CA LEU A 10 15.80 2.55 18.09
C LEU A 10 16.12 1.23 18.82
N PRO A 11 16.55 1.29 20.09
CA PRO A 11 16.67 0.11 20.92
C PRO A 11 15.33 -0.63 21.12
N PRO A 12 15.35 -1.96 21.35
CA PRO A 12 14.14 -2.72 21.62
C PRO A 12 13.31 -2.15 22.78
N GLY A 13 11.99 -2.10 22.59
CA GLY A 13 11.04 -1.59 23.59
C GLY A 13 10.84 -0.08 23.57
N GLN A 14 11.54 0.66 22.69
CA GLN A 14 11.25 2.08 22.46
C GLN A 14 10.26 2.24 21.29
N SER A 15 9.34 3.20 21.42
CA SER A 15 8.31 3.46 20.43
C SER A 15 8.78 4.52 19.42
N GLU A 16 8.89 4.14 18.15
CA GLU A 16 9.19 5.06 17.05
C GLU A 16 8.07 6.09 16.86
N ALA A 17 6.83 5.71 17.15
CA ALA A 17 5.68 6.61 17.10
C ALA A 17 5.84 7.75 18.12
N GLU A 18 6.21 7.44 19.37
CA GLU A 18 6.47 8.44 20.41
C GLU A 18 7.68 9.31 20.05
N ALA A 19 8.78 8.69 19.64
CA ALA A 19 10.00 9.40 19.26
C ALA A 19 9.81 10.36 18.07
N SER A 20 8.85 10.05 17.17
CA SER A 20 8.51 10.87 16.01
C SER A 20 7.32 11.80 16.24
N GLY A 21 6.75 11.84 17.45
CA GLY A 21 5.59 12.67 17.79
C GLY A 21 4.28 12.24 17.12
N LEU A 22 4.19 10.99 16.64
CA LEU A 22 2.98 10.42 16.07
C LEU A 22 2.01 10.06 17.19
N GLN A 23 0.79 10.61 17.11
CA GLN A 23 -0.31 10.17 17.95
C GLN A 23 -0.93 8.89 17.38
N THR A 24 -1.42 8.03 18.27
CA THR A 24 -2.09 6.78 17.88
C THR A 24 -3.48 6.71 18.50
N VAL A 25 -4.36 5.93 17.87
CA VAL A 25 -5.69 5.62 18.38
C VAL A 25 -5.91 4.12 18.43
N PRO A 26 -6.73 3.61 19.38
CA PRO A 26 -7.03 2.19 19.45
C PRO A 26 -7.64 1.65 18.16
N SER A 27 -7.29 0.40 17.85
CA SER A 27 -7.90 -0.41 16.82
C SER A 27 -9.11 -1.16 17.37
N SER A 28 -10.07 -1.54 16.52
CA SER A 28 -11.34 -2.15 16.90
C SER A 28 -11.28 -3.67 17.02
N HIS A 29 -10.44 -4.32 16.21
CA HIS A 29 -10.33 -5.79 16.06
C HIS A 29 -8.97 -6.33 16.46
N VAL A 30 -7.92 -5.49 16.51
CA VAL A 30 -6.55 -5.91 16.86
C VAL A 30 -5.94 -5.07 18.00
N ARG A 31 -4.90 -5.59 18.66
CA ARG A 31 -4.20 -4.87 19.74
C ARG A 31 -3.33 -3.70 19.27
N PRO A 32 -2.55 -3.81 18.17
CA PRO A 32 -1.72 -2.70 17.72
C PRO A 32 -2.58 -1.49 17.36
N PRO A 33 -2.23 -0.27 17.84
CA PRO A 33 -3.00 0.92 17.53
C PRO A 33 -2.71 1.39 16.10
N ARG A 34 -3.56 2.26 15.58
CA ARG A 34 -3.40 2.90 14.27
C ARG A 34 -2.98 4.36 14.44
N VAL A 35 -2.28 4.92 13.46
CA VAL A 35 -1.83 6.32 13.51
C VAL A 35 -3.03 7.26 13.38
N LEU A 36 -3.14 8.22 14.30
CA LEU A 36 -4.19 9.24 14.26
C LEU A 36 -4.01 10.10 13.01
N GLY A 37 -5.10 10.34 12.27
CA GLY A 37 -5.07 11.13 11.04
C GLY A 37 -4.49 10.39 9.83
N CYS A 38 -4.20 9.08 9.93
CA CYS A 38 -3.90 8.28 8.75
C CYS A 38 -5.17 8.11 7.91
N PRO A 39 -5.19 8.54 6.64
CA PRO A 39 -6.40 8.56 5.81
C PRO A 39 -6.90 7.15 5.45
N VAL A 40 -6.01 6.16 5.43
CA VAL A 40 -6.35 4.76 5.22
C VAL A 40 -5.51 3.90 6.14
N ALA A 41 -6.15 3.13 7.03
CA ALA A 41 -5.49 2.14 7.88
C ALA A 41 -6.18 0.79 7.77
N MET A 42 -5.40 -0.28 7.80
CA MET A 42 -5.90 -1.66 7.77
C MET A 42 -5.60 -2.33 9.10
N GLU A 43 -6.61 -2.94 9.69
CA GLU A 43 -6.43 -3.86 10.80
C GLU A 43 -6.26 -5.26 10.26
N CYS A 44 -5.13 -5.90 10.57
CA CYS A 44 -4.79 -7.19 9.98
C CYS A 44 -4.50 -8.25 11.04
N ARG A 45 -4.98 -9.47 10.79
CA ARG A 45 -4.59 -10.68 11.53
C ARG A 45 -3.53 -11.44 10.74
N LEU A 46 -2.44 -11.83 11.42
CA LEU A 46 -1.40 -12.64 10.80
C LEU A 46 -1.98 -13.97 10.31
N ASP A 47 -1.76 -14.28 9.04
CA ASP A 47 -2.14 -15.56 8.43
C ASP A 47 -0.90 -16.44 8.24
N GLN A 48 0.14 -15.94 7.58
CA GLN A 48 1.36 -16.71 7.30
C GLN A 48 2.62 -15.84 7.32
N VAL A 49 3.74 -16.45 7.73
CA VAL A 49 5.09 -15.89 7.56
C VAL A 49 5.93 -16.86 6.74
N VAL A 50 6.36 -16.45 5.55
CA VAL A 50 7.26 -17.23 4.68
C VAL A 50 8.64 -16.59 4.74
N ARG A 51 9.63 -17.30 5.31
CA ARG A 51 11.02 -16.81 5.35
C ARG A 51 11.65 -16.94 3.96
N LEU A 52 12.28 -15.86 3.50
CA LEU A 52 12.88 -15.78 2.18
C LEU A 52 14.41 -15.64 2.28
N GLY A 53 15.12 -16.25 1.35
CA GLY A 53 16.59 -16.25 1.31
C GLY A 53 17.24 -17.30 2.21
N HIS A 54 18.48 -17.67 1.90
CA HIS A 54 19.25 -18.66 2.66
C HIS A 54 20.12 -17.93 3.70
N GLY A 55 19.49 -17.43 4.76
CA GLY A 55 20.19 -16.79 5.90
C GLY A 55 19.99 -15.29 6.07
N GLN A 56 19.12 -14.65 5.28
CA GLN A 56 18.74 -13.24 5.47
C GLN A 56 17.50 -13.13 6.35
N ALA A 57 17.37 -12.02 7.10
CA ALA A 57 16.22 -11.72 7.96
C ALA A 57 15.01 -11.17 7.16
N GLN A 58 14.75 -11.70 5.97
CA GLN A 58 13.64 -11.30 5.12
C GLN A 58 12.48 -12.30 5.23
N ALA A 59 11.26 -11.78 5.31
CA ALA A 59 10.06 -12.59 5.33
C ALA A 59 8.95 -11.93 4.52
N LEU A 60 8.19 -12.75 3.79
CA LEU A 60 6.88 -12.38 3.28
C LEU A 60 5.87 -12.63 4.41
N VAL A 61 5.15 -11.58 4.78
CA VAL A 61 4.07 -11.65 5.77
C VAL A 61 2.74 -11.54 5.03
N VAL A 62 1.92 -12.58 5.13
CA VAL A 62 0.54 -12.61 4.61
C VAL A 62 -0.40 -12.40 5.80
N ALA A 63 -1.35 -11.49 5.63
CA ALA A 63 -2.29 -11.13 6.68
C ALA A 63 -3.69 -10.92 6.12
N GLU A 64 -4.69 -11.35 6.87
CA GLU A 64 -6.11 -11.15 6.59
C GLU A 64 -6.53 -9.77 7.08
N VAL A 65 -7.16 -8.98 6.22
CA VAL A 65 -7.73 -7.68 6.61
C VAL A 65 -9.06 -7.91 7.32
N LEU A 66 -9.14 -7.47 8.58
CA LEU A 66 -10.33 -7.55 9.41
C LEU A 66 -11.19 -6.29 9.30
N ALA A 67 -10.55 -5.13 9.12
CA ALA A 67 -11.23 -3.84 8.97
C ALA A 67 -10.40 -2.83 8.18
N PHE A 68 -11.09 -1.95 7.45
CA PHE A 68 -10.54 -0.75 6.88
C PHE A 68 -11.06 0.47 7.66
N HIS A 69 -10.16 1.38 7.99
CA HIS A 69 -10.50 2.73 8.46
C HIS A 69 -10.15 3.69 7.34
N ILE A 70 -11.16 4.30 6.73
CA ILE A 70 -11.01 5.22 5.61
C ILE A 70 -11.56 6.58 6.04
N ASP A 71 -10.76 7.62 5.89
CA ASP A 71 -11.20 9.00 6.07
C ASP A 71 -12.20 9.37 4.96
N GLU A 72 -13.34 9.93 5.35
CA GLU A 72 -14.37 10.38 4.41
C GLU A 72 -13.82 11.38 3.38
N ALA A 73 -12.78 12.15 3.73
CA ALA A 73 -12.14 13.10 2.83
C ALA A 73 -11.53 12.43 1.59
N VAL A 74 -11.11 11.16 1.67
CA VAL A 74 -10.51 10.42 0.55
C VAL A 74 -11.45 9.36 -0.04
N TRP A 75 -12.66 9.21 0.49
CA TRP A 75 -13.64 8.25 -0.01
C TRP A 75 -14.55 8.87 -1.07
N ASP A 76 -14.62 8.26 -2.25
CA ASP A 76 -15.65 8.56 -3.24
C ASP A 76 -16.83 7.60 -3.04
N ALA A 77 -17.88 8.09 -2.36
CA ALA A 77 -19.08 7.32 -2.11
C ALA A 77 -19.89 6.98 -3.38
N LYS A 78 -19.72 7.73 -4.48
CA LYS A 78 -20.42 7.45 -5.74
C LYS A 78 -19.73 6.35 -6.52
N ALA A 79 -18.39 6.41 -6.60
CA ALA A 79 -17.59 5.40 -7.26
C ALA A 79 -17.37 4.15 -6.39
N GLY A 80 -17.58 4.26 -5.08
CA GLY A 80 -17.35 3.17 -4.12
C GLY A 80 -15.87 2.82 -3.98
N GLN A 81 -14.98 3.81 -4.10
CA GLN A 81 -13.53 3.61 -4.08
C GLN A 81 -12.81 4.79 -3.40
N ILE A 82 -11.52 4.58 -3.12
CA ILE A 82 -10.65 5.65 -2.64
C ILE A 82 -10.27 6.55 -3.82
N ASP A 83 -10.42 7.85 -3.63
CA ASP A 83 -9.94 8.89 -4.54
C ASP A 83 -8.41 9.01 -4.38
N ALA A 84 -7.67 8.45 -5.33
CA ALA A 84 -6.22 8.40 -5.27
C ALA A 84 -5.58 9.79 -5.25
N SER A 85 -6.17 10.77 -5.96
CA SER A 85 -5.68 12.15 -6.00
C SER A 85 -5.84 12.86 -4.66
N LYS A 86 -6.92 12.57 -3.92
CA LYS A 86 -7.08 13.09 -2.55
C LYS A 86 -6.21 12.36 -1.54
N LEU A 87 -5.96 11.06 -1.74
CA LEU A 87 -5.06 10.29 -0.89
C LEU A 87 -3.60 10.73 -1.02
N ASP A 88 -3.16 11.11 -2.23
CA ASP A 88 -1.78 11.46 -2.60
C ASP A 88 -0.72 10.56 -1.93
N PRO A 89 -0.76 9.23 -2.16
CA PRO A 89 0.10 8.30 -1.44
C PRO A 89 1.58 8.52 -1.75
N LEU A 90 2.41 8.41 -0.71
CA LEU A 90 3.86 8.38 -0.86
C LEU A 90 4.33 7.04 -1.40
N SER A 91 5.24 7.08 -2.36
CA SER A 91 5.93 5.94 -2.95
C SER A 91 7.42 5.95 -2.58
N ARG A 92 8.05 4.78 -2.49
CA ARG A 92 9.51 4.64 -2.31
C ARG A 92 10.14 4.34 -3.67
N LEU A 93 11.04 5.21 -4.13
CA LEU A 93 11.62 5.16 -5.48
C LEU A 93 13.02 4.51 -5.54
N GLY A 94 13.62 4.24 -4.38
CA GLY A 94 14.97 3.69 -4.26
C GLY A 94 15.94 4.65 -3.58
N GLY A 95 16.96 4.11 -2.93
CA GLY A 95 17.83 4.90 -2.05
C GLY A 95 16.99 5.66 -1.02
N GLN A 96 17.22 6.97 -0.87
CA GLN A 96 16.45 7.84 0.02
C GLN A 96 15.31 8.60 -0.67
N TRP A 97 14.98 8.25 -1.92
CA TRP A 97 13.98 8.97 -2.71
C TRP A 97 12.57 8.48 -2.46
N PHE A 98 11.68 9.45 -2.25
CA PHE A 98 10.23 9.28 -2.20
C PHE A 98 9.58 10.08 -3.32
N GLY A 99 8.41 9.64 -3.78
CA GLY A 99 7.56 10.38 -4.70
C GLY A 99 6.15 10.53 -4.12
N THR A 100 5.48 11.64 -4.43
CA THR A 100 4.02 11.75 -4.27
C THR A 100 3.33 11.08 -5.47
N LEU A 101 1.99 11.05 -5.51
CA LEU A 101 1.27 10.48 -6.64
C LEU A 101 1.57 11.23 -7.96
N GLY A 102 1.66 12.55 -7.88
CA GLY A 102 1.78 13.42 -9.06
C GLY A 102 0.49 13.47 -9.87
N GLU A 103 0.62 13.56 -11.20
CA GLU A 103 -0.53 13.60 -12.12
C GLU A 103 -1.02 12.18 -12.42
N GLY A 104 -2.27 11.90 -12.03
CA GLY A 104 -2.95 10.65 -12.35
C GLY A 104 -3.64 10.71 -13.72
N ILE A 105 -3.66 9.59 -14.42
CA ILE A 105 -4.49 9.40 -15.60
C ILE A 105 -5.50 8.27 -15.35
N GLU A 106 -6.76 8.50 -15.70
CA GLU A 106 -7.79 7.47 -15.65
C GLU A 106 -7.79 6.69 -16.97
N LEU A 107 -7.52 5.39 -16.89
CA LEU A 107 -7.51 4.50 -18.04
C LEU A 107 -8.62 3.45 -17.87
N PRO A 108 -9.69 3.50 -18.68
CA PRO A 108 -10.73 2.48 -18.61
C PRO A 108 -10.14 1.12 -18.97
N ARG A 109 -10.62 0.07 -18.30
CA ARG A 109 -10.19 -1.30 -18.60
C ARG A 109 -10.50 -1.61 -20.07
N PRO A 110 -9.49 -1.98 -20.88
CA PRO A 110 -9.74 -2.27 -22.29
C PRO A 110 -10.59 -3.53 -22.42
N ASP A 111 -11.60 -3.48 -23.28
CA ASP A 111 -12.29 -4.69 -23.74
C ASP A 111 -11.39 -5.44 -24.72
N TRP A 112 -11.02 -6.66 -24.36
CA TRP A 112 -10.13 -7.52 -25.15
C TRP A 112 -10.71 -7.89 -26.52
N GLN A 113 -12.05 -7.93 -26.67
CA GLN A 113 -12.73 -8.21 -27.93
C GLN A 113 -12.71 -6.99 -28.85
N ALA A 114 -13.05 -5.81 -28.32
CA ALA A 114 -13.08 -4.57 -29.09
C ALA A 114 -11.69 -3.97 -29.38
N SER A 115 -10.68 -4.28 -28.55
CA SER A 115 -9.33 -3.70 -28.67
C SER A 115 -8.44 -4.37 -29.74
N GLY A 116 -8.90 -5.43 -30.39
CA GLY A 116 -8.08 -6.21 -31.32
C GLY A 116 -6.84 -6.82 -30.64
N PHE A 117 -6.87 -6.96 -29.31
CA PHE A 117 -5.76 -7.44 -28.50
C PHE A 117 -5.36 -8.87 -28.89
N VAL A 118 -6.33 -9.75 -29.12
CA VAL A 118 -6.12 -11.14 -29.58
C VAL A 118 -5.41 -11.20 -30.92
N ALA A 119 -5.83 -10.37 -31.88
CA ALA A 119 -5.24 -10.34 -33.21
C ALA A 119 -3.76 -9.94 -33.16
N ARG A 120 -3.40 -9.00 -32.27
CA ARG A 120 -2.01 -8.56 -32.06
C ARG A 120 -1.15 -9.61 -31.35
N VAL A 121 -1.73 -10.36 -30.41
CA VAL A 121 -1.04 -11.49 -29.75
C VAL A 121 -0.80 -12.61 -30.75
N ALA A 122 -1.81 -12.98 -31.54
CA ALA A 122 -1.71 -14.03 -32.55
C ALA A 122 -0.71 -13.69 -33.67
N ALA A 123 -0.69 -12.44 -34.15
CA ALA A 123 0.30 -11.99 -35.15
C ALA A 123 1.74 -12.09 -34.65
N ARG A 124 2.00 -11.78 -33.37
CA ARG A 124 3.32 -11.90 -32.75
C ARG A 124 3.80 -13.34 -32.58
N SER A 125 2.88 -14.30 -32.43
CA SER A 125 3.22 -15.73 -32.40
C SER A 125 3.56 -16.30 -33.77
N ALA A 126 3.14 -15.65 -34.87
CA ALA A 126 3.42 -16.09 -36.25
C ALA A 126 4.77 -15.56 -36.79
N GLU A 127 5.31 -14.48 -36.22
CA GLU A 127 6.58 -13.86 -36.64
C GLU A 127 7.81 -14.40 -35.89
N GLY A 128 7.62 -15.29 -34.91
CA GLY A 128 8.68 -15.90 -34.09
C GLY A 128 8.97 -17.37 -34.37
N GLY A 129 8.55 -17.89 -35.54
CA GLY A 129 8.75 -19.27 -35.98
C GLY A 129 9.74 -19.37 -37.13
#